data_AF-A0A833APR5-F1
#
_entry.id   AF-A0A833APR5-F1
#
_cell.length_a   1.000
_cell.length_b   1.000
_cell.length_c   1.000
_cell.angle_alpha   90.00
_cell.angle_beta   90.00
_cell.angle_gamma   90.00
#
_symmetry.space_group_name_H-M   'P 1'
#
loop_
_entity.id
_entity.type
_entity.pdbx_description
1 polymer ?
#
loop_
_entity_poly.entity_id
_entity_poly.type
_entity_poly.pdbx_seq_one_letter_code
_entity_poly.pdbx_strand_id
1 'polypeptide(L)'
;MRYILSVLLVALSLTKCQQGPNKKVITDDQFEDIYIEAIKIYAQTDSVYRTVKIDSILTSKQLSFEDIRNKIRQYNQSPKIWIEFFDKVTQDLREAANKETKTQLEKE
;
A
#
# COMPACT_ATOMS: atom_id res chain seq x y z
N MET A 1 19.03 -15.51 48.94
CA MET A 1 18.16 -15.20 47.77
C MET A 1 18.57 -13.86 47.14
N ARG A 2 19.65 -13.81 46.35
CA ARG A 2 20.09 -12.58 45.63
C ARG A 2 20.34 -12.79 44.13
N TYR A 3 20.24 -14.04 43.64
CA TYR A 3 20.58 -14.40 42.26
C TYR A 3 19.36 -14.66 41.35
N ILE A 4 18.15 -14.69 41.91
CA ILE A 4 16.92 -14.93 41.12
C ILE A 4 16.53 -13.66 40.33
N LEU A 5 16.83 -12.48 40.88
CA LEU A 5 16.50 -11.20 40.23
C LEU A 5 17.36 -10.94 38.98
N SER A 6 18.62 -11.38 38.98
CA SER A 6 19.54 -11.20 37.85
C SER A 6 19.28 -12.16 36.69
N VAL A 7 18.77 -13.37 36.95
CA VAL A 7 18.39 -14.32 35.89
C VAL A 7 17.10 -13.87 35.19
N LEU A 8 16.17 -13.24 35.92
CA LEU A 8 14.93 -12.70 35.34
C LEU A 8 15.18 -11.52 34.39
N LEU A 9 16.16 -10.66 34.71
CA LEU A 9 16.55 -9.52 33.86
C LEU A 9 17.26 -9.93 32.56
N VAL A 10 17.99 -11.06 32.57
CA VAL A 10 18.60 -11.62 31.35
C VAL A 10 17.56 -12.34 30.49
N ALA A 11 16.52 -12.95 31.09
CA ALA A 11 15.40 -13.51 30.34
C ALA A 11 14.56 -12.41 29.64
N LEU A 12 14.43 -11.23 30.26
CA LEU A 12 13.77 -10.06 29.68
C LEU A 12 14.57 -9.37 28.56
N SER A 13 15.88 -9.58 28.47
CA SER A 13 16.69 -9.05 27.35
C SER A 13 16.73 -9.98 26.13
N LEU A 14 16.31 -11.24 26.28
CA LEU A 14 16.21 -12.23 25.19
C LEU A 14 14.84 -12.22 24.48
N THR A 15 13.86 -11.45 24.95
CA THR A 15 12.61 -11.18 24.20
C THR A 15 12.79 -10.15 23.10
N LYS A 16 14.00 -9.62 22.90
CA LYS A 16 14.41 -9.04 21.61
C LYS A 16 14.68 -10.16 20.59
N CYS A 17 13.71 -11.04 20.41
CA CYS A 17 13.56 -11.82 19.20
C CYS A 17 13.36 -10.83 18.06
N GLN A 18 14.46 -10.47 17.41
CA GLN A 18 14.60 -10.34 15.96
C GLN A 18 13.28 -10.06 15.21
N GLN A 19 12.70 -8.88 15.41
CA GLN A 19 11.96 -8.26 14.32
C GLN A 19 13.02 -7.82 13.32
N GLY A 20 13.20 -8.63 12.27
CA GLY A 20 13.81 -8.19 11.03
C GLY A 20 13.19 -6.86 10.59
N PRO A 21 13.88 -6.11 9.70
CA PRO A 21 13.55 -4.71 9.40
C PRO A 21 12.06 -4.59 9.20
N ASN A 22 11.40 -3.80 10.05
CA ASN A 22 9.96 -3.54 10.07
C ASN A 22 9.34 -3.67 8.67
N LYS A 23 8.92 -4.88 8.28
CA LYS A 23 8.32 -5.12 6.97
C LYS A 23 6.94 -4.52 7.09
N LYS A 24 6.80 -3.28 6.64
CA LYS A 24 5.50 -2.61 6.59
C LYS A 24 4.62 -3.47 5.68
N VAL A 25 3.58 -4.05 6.27
CA VAL A 25 2.60 -4.83 5.51
C VAL A 25 1.63 -3.82 4.90
N ILE A 26 1.72 -3.63 3.58
CA ILE A 26 0.74 -2.85 2.83
C ILE A 26 -0.59 -3.62 2.80
N THR A 27 -1.66 -2.98 3.26
CA THR A 27 -3.02 -3.56 3.14
C THR A 27 -3.51 -3.52 1.69
N ASP A 28 -4.49 -4.36 1.35
CA ASP A 28 -5.02 -4.38 -0.02
C ASP A 28 -5.64 -3.03 -0.41
N ASP A 29 -6.37 -2.38 0.50
CA ASP A 29 -6.95 -1.04 0.27
C ASP A 29 -5.87 0.03 0.04
N GLN A 30 -4.77 -0.01 0.82
CA GLN A 30 -3.66 0.93 0.61
C GLN A 30 -2.98 0.73 -0.75
N PHE A 31 -2.85 -0.51 -1.19
CA PHE A 31 -2.27 -0.84 -2.49
C PHE A 31 -3.18 -0.39 -3.64
N GLU A 32 -4.49 -0.57 -3.49
CA GLU A 32 -5.52 -0.11 -4.40
C GLU A 32 -5.52 1.41 -4.58
N ASP A 33 -5.53 2.17 -3.46
CA ASP A 33 -5.47 3.64 -3.51
C ASP A 33 -4.26 4.13 -4.31
N ILE A 34 -3.09 3.55 -4.03
CA ILE A 34 -1.83 3.90 -4.72
C ILE A 34 -1.92 3.55 -6.21
N TYR A 35 -2.54 2.42 -6.54
CA TYR A 35 -2.70 1.98 -7.93
C TYR A 35 -3.64 2.91 -8.71
N ILE A 36 -4.77 3.32 -8.11
CA ILE A 36 -5.71 4.28 -8.70
C ILE A 36 -5.04 5.64 -8.89
N GLU A 37 -4.32 6.14 -7.89
CA GLU A 37 -3.57 7.41 -7.98
C GLU A 37 -2.49 7.34 -9.08
N ALA A 38 -1.77 6.21 -9.18
CA ALA A 38 -0.79 6.00 -10.22
C ALA A 38 -1.44 6.04 -11.62
N ILE A 39 -2.56 5.35 -11.84
CA ILE A 39 -3.27 5.39 -13.13
C ILE A 39 -3.63 6.83 -13.52
N LYS A 40 -4.17 7.62 -12.58
CA LYS A 40 -4.54 9.03 -12.83
C LYS A 40 -3.33 9.87 -13.24
N ILE A 41 -2.18 9.67 -12.59
CA ILE A 41 -0.92 10.35 -12.94
C ILE A 41 -0.45 9.94 -14.34
N TYR A 42 -0.50 8.64 -14.65
CA TYR A 42 -0.09 8.10 -15.95
C TYR A 42 -0.93 8.65 -17.11
N ALA A 43 -2.19 9.04 -16.85
CA ALA A 43 -3.06 9.66 -17.85
C ALA A 43 -2.76 11.15 -18.12
N GLN A 44 -2.09 11.86 -17.20
CA GLN A 44 -2.06 13.34 -17.21
C GLN A 44 -0.69 13.99 -17.46
N THR A 45 0.44 13.28 -17.28
CA THR A 45 1.77 13.95 -17.21
C THR A 45 2.90 13.26 -17.98
N ASP A 46 3.98 14.00 -18.27
CA ASP A 46 5.21 13.51 -18.92
C ASP A 46 6.02 12.55 -18.01
N SER A 47 6.77 11.63 -18.61
CA SER A 47 7.41 10.46 -17.98
C SER A 47 8.23 10.77 -16.72
N VAL A 48 9.05 11.82 -16.73
CA VAL A 48 9.89 12.22 -15.58
C VAL A 48 9.03 12.72 -14.41
N TYR A 49 7.95 13.43 -14.72
CA TYR A 49 7.05 13.98 -13.71
C TYR A 49 6.24 12.89 -13.00
N ARG A 50 5.95 11.78 -13.70
CA ARG A 50 5.23 10.62 -13.15
C ARG A 50 5.98 10.00 -11.98
N THR A 51 7.27 9.74 -12.15
CA THR A 51 8.10 9.08 -11.12
C THR A 51 8.17 9.94 -9.86
N VAL A 52 8.38 11.25 -10.00
CA VAL A 52 8.44 12.18 -8.86
C VAL A 52 7.09 12.25 -8.13
N LYS A 53 5.97 12.26 -8.86
CA LYS A 53 4.64 12.27 -8.26
C LYS A 53 4.32 10.98 -7.53
N ILE A 54 4.66 9.83 -8.11
CA ILE A 54 4.47 8.53 -7.47
C ILE A 54 5.34 8.44 -6.21
N ASP A 55 6.61 8.84 -6.27
CA ASP A 55 7.50 8.85 -5.11
C ASP A 55 6.98 9.76 -3.99
N SER A 56 6.42 10.92 -4.34
CA SER A 56 5.76 11.83 -3.39
C SER A 56 4.53 11.20 -2.72
N ILE A 57 3.71 10.45 -3.46
CA ILE A 57 2.55 9.72 -2.90
C ILE A 57 3.01 8.62 -1.95
N LEU A 58 4.01 7.84 -2.34
CA LEU A 58 4.55 6.78 -1.50
C LEU A 58 5.12 7.38 -0.21
N THR A 59 5.90 8.45 -0.32
CA THR A 59 6.49 9.15 0.84
C THR A 59 5.41 9.71 1.77
N SER A 60 4.33 10.30 1.25
CA SER A 60 3.23 10.82 2.08
C SER A 60 2.50 9.73 2.86
N LYS A 61 2.42 8.53 2.29
CA LYS A 61 1.88 7.32 2.93
C LYS A 61 2.94 6.56 3.75
N GLN A 62 4.16 7.09 3.86
CA GLN A 62 5.32 6.47 4.51
C GLN A 62 5.64 5.07 3.96
N LEU A 63 5.56 4.92 2.65
CA LEU A 63 5.84 3.71 1.88
C LEU A 63 7.02 3.94 0.95
N SER A 64 7.64 2.85 0.54
CA SER A 64 8.71 2.85 -0.46
C SER A 64 8.32 2.01 -1.68
N PHE A 65 9.05 2.19 -2.79
CA PHE A 65 8.91 1.32 -3.96
C PHE A 65 9.20 -0.16 -3.65
N GLU A 66 10.03 -0.46 -2.65
CA GLU A 66 10.30 -1.84 -2.24
C GLU A 66 9.08 -2.47 -1.56
N ASP A 67 8.32 -1.70 -0.78
CA ASP A 67 7.09 -2.18 -0.15
C ASP A 67 6.04 -2.54 -1.22
N ILE A 68 5.91 -1.70 -2.25
CA ILE A 68 5.05 -1.95 -3.42
C ILE A 68 5.51 -3.20 -4.17
N ARG A 69 6.82 -3.34 -4.42
CA ARG A 69 7.39 -4.53 -5.08
C ARG A 69 7.11 -5.80 -4.29
N ASN A 70 7.20 -5.74 -2.96
CA ASN A 70 6.89 -6.88 -2.10
C ASN A 70 5.40 -7.24 -2.14
N LYS A 71 4.50 -6.26 -2.21
CA LYS A 71 3.07 -6.51 -2.39
C LYS A 71 2.76 -7.16 -3.74
N ILE A 72 3.35 -6.65 -4.82
CA ILE A 72 3.24 -7.24 -6.17
C ILE A 72 3.76 -8.69 -6.17
N ARG A 73 4.87 -8.97 -5.49
CA ARG A 73 5.39 -10.35 -5.35
C ARG A 73 4.39 -11.27 -4.66
N GLN A 74 3.65 -10.80 -3.65
CA GLN A 74 2.59 -11.59 -3.00
C GLN A 74 1.44 -11.87 -3.97
N TYR A 75 0.99 -10.85 -4.72
CA TYR A 75 -0.09 -11.02 -5.69
C TYR A 75 0.29 -11.98 -6.83
N ASN A 76 1.55 -11.96 -7.27
CA ASN A 76 2.07 -12.89 -8.28
C ASN A 76 2.08 -14.37 -7.83
N GLN A 77 1.86 -14.66 -6.55
CA GLN A 77 1.75 -16.05 -6.07
C GLN A 77 0.42 -16.70 -6.50
N SER A 78 -0.60 -15.90 -6.83
CA SER A 78 -1.90 -16.40 -7.24
C SER A 78 -2.53 -15.47 -8.27
N PRO A 79 -2.71 -15.92 -9.54
CA PRO A 79 -3.39 -15.14 -10.57
C PRO A 79 -4.80 -14.69 -10.17
N LYS A 80 -5.48 -15.45 -9.31
CA LYS A 80 -6.80 -15.12 -8.79
C LYS A 80 -6.82 -13.80 -8.02
N ILE A 81 -5.78 -13.50 -7.25
CA ILE A 81 -5.67 -12.25 -6.47
C ILE A 81 -5.62 -11.04 -7.40
N TRP A 82 -4.90 -11.15 -8.53
CA TRP A 82 -4.88 -10.10 -9.54
C TRP A 82 -6.24 -9.86 -10.17
N ILE A 83 -6.98 -10.93 -10.50
CA ILE A 83 -8.32 -10.81 -11.09
C ILE A 83 -9.25 -10.09 -10.12
N GLU A 84 -9.32 -10.55 -8.87
CA GLU A 84 -10.17 -9.93 -7.84
C GLU A 84 -9.80 -8.46 -7.59
N PHE A 85 -8.49 -8.14 -7.59
CA PHE A 85 -8.01 -6.77 -7.47
C PHE A 85 -8.43 -5.89 -8.66
N PHE A 86 -8.27 -6.37 -9.90
CA PHE A 86 -8.64 -5.60 -11.08
C PHE A 86 -10.15 -5.40 -11.18
N ASP A 87 -10.95 -6.39 -10.80
CA ASP A 87 -12.41 -6.28 -10.76
C ASP A 87 -12.83 -5.18 -9.77
N LYS A 88 -12.23 -5.16 -8.57
CA LYS A 88 -12.48 -4.14 -7.54
C LYS A 88 -12.10 -2.73 -8.03
N VAL A 89 -10.87 -2.55 -8.51
CA VAL A 89 -10.39 -1.26 -9.05
C VAL A 89 -11.29 -0.76 -10.19
N THR A 90 -11.72 -1.66 -11.09
CA THR A 90 -12.57 -1.28 -12.23
C THR A 90 -13.95 -0.86 -11.76
N GLN A 91 -14.51 -1.54 -10.75
CA GLN A 91 -15.77 -1.16 -10.14
C GLN A 91 -15.67 0.23 -9.49
N ASP A 92 -14.65 0.48 -8.69
CA ASP A 92 -14.45 1.75 -7.98
C ASP A 92 -14.29 2.93 -8.96
N LEU A 93 -13.53 2.73 -10.03
CA LEU A 93 -13.39 3.74 -11.10
C LEU A 93 -14.72 4.01 -11.80
N ARG A 94 -15.53 2.97 -12.06
CA ARG A 94 -16.85 3.10 -12.68
C ARG A 94 -17.83 3.83 -11.77
N GLU A 95 -17.83 3.53 -10.47
CA GLU A 95 -18.66 4.21 -9.48
C GLU A 95 -18.28 5.68 -9.34
N ALA A 96 -16.98 5.98 -9.30
CA ALA A 96 -16.49 7.36 -9.30
C ALA A 96 -16.95 8.13 -10.55
N ALA A 97 -16.80 7.55 -11.74
CA ALA A 97 -17.25 8.16 -12.99
C ALA A 97 -18.76 8.42 -13.01
N ASN A 98 -19.57 7.42 -12.61
CA ASN A 98 -21.02 7.55 -12.56
C ASN A 98 -21.48 8.63 -11.57
N LYS A 99 -20.77 8.79 -10.45
CA LYS A 99 -21.07 9.82 -9.45
C LYS A 99 -20.77 11.21 -10.00
N GLU A 100 -19.64 11.39 -10.68
CA GLU A 100 -19.30 12.66 -11.34
C GLU A 100 -20.32 13.04 -12.41
N THR A 101 -20.79 12.09 -13.22
CA THR A 101 -21.82 12.34 -14.25
C THR A 101 -23.15 12.78 -13.63
N LYS A 102 -23.58 12.15 -12.52
CA LYS A 102 -24.82 12.55 -11.82
C LYS A 102 -24.71 13.95 -11.21
N THR A 103 -23.57 14.30 -10.60
CA THR A 103 -23.36 15.63 -10.01
C THR A 103 -23.29 16.74 -11.04
N GLN A 104 -22.89 16.45 -12.29
CA GLN A 104 -22.91 17.43 -13.38
C GLN A 104 -24.35 17.67 -13.89
N LEU A 105 -25.15 16.61 -14.02
CA LEU A 105 -26.56 16.71 -14.45
C LEU A 105 -27.49 17.38 -13.42
N GLU A 106 -27.17 17.33 -12.13
CA GLU A 106 -27.93 18.03 -11.07
C GLU A 106 -27.59 19.53 -10.96
N LYS A 107 -26.54 19.99 -11.66
CA LYS A 107 -26.09 21.40 -11.65
C LYS A 107 -26.54 22.18 -12.89
N GLU A 108 -27.14 21.52 -13.88
CA GLU A 108 -27.79 22.12 -15.06
C GLU A 108 -29.30 22.22 -14.84
#